data_AF-A0AAV5CVU2-F1
#
_entry.id   AF-A0AAV5CVU2-F1
#
_cell.length_a   1.000
_cell.length_b   1.000
_cell.length_c   1.000
_cell.angle_alpha   90.00
_cell.angle_beta   90.00
_cell.angle_gamma   90.00
#
_symmetry.space_group_name_H-M   'P 1'
#
loop_
_entity.id
_entity.type
_entity.pdbx_description
1 polymer ?
#
loop_
_entity_poly.entity_id
_entity_poly.type
_entity_poly.pdbx_seq_one_letter_code
_entity_poly.pdbx_strand_id
1 'polypeptide(L)' 'MVLKWMIQAIEKIIRAFLWSGRRDLRGGHCPVAWERVTRPLHLGGLGVLNLEKLGWALQLRWLWYKKT' A
#
# COMPACT_ATOMS: atom_id res chain seq x y z
N MET A 1 14.64 4.19 -6.32
CA MET A 1 14.27 4.99 -5.12
C MET A 1 12.76 5.15 -5.10
N VAL A 2 12.08 4.63 -4.09
CA VAL A 2 10.62 4.75 -3.98
C VAL A 2 10.31 5.95 -3.11
N LEU A 3 9.49 6.89 -3.59
CA LEU A 3 9.15 8.12 -2.87
C LEU A 3 8.24 7.76 -1.69
N LYS A 4 8.83 7.60 -0.50
CA LYS A 4 8.11 7.22 0.72
C LYS A 4 6.96 8.16 1.07
N TRP A 5 7.14 9.47 0.87
CA TRP A 5 6.10 10.47 1.10
C TRP A 5 4.87 10.26 0.19
N MET A 6 5.10 9.86 -1.07
CA MET A 6 4.03 9.62 -2.04
C MET A 6 3.26 8.35 -1.67
N ILE A 7 3.96 7.29 -1.27
CA ILE A 7 3.32 6.07 -0.75
C ILE A 7 2.44 6.41 0.45
N GLN A 8 2.97 7.14 1.43
CA GLN A 8 2.20 7.52 2.62
C GLN A 8 0.95 8.33 2.27
N ALA A 9 1.05 9.25 1.29
CA ALA A 9 -0.10 10.01 0.80
C ALA A 9 -1.17 9.10 0.17
N ILE A 10 -0.77 8.16 -0.69
CA ILE A 10 -1.70 7.20 -1.31
C ILE A 10 -2.30 6.27 -0.25
N GLU A 11 -1.50 5.73 0.67
CA GLU A 11 -1.99 4.90 1.77
C GLU A 11 -2.99 5.65 2.64
N LYS A 12 -2.78 6.95 2.89
CA LYS A 12 -3.75 7.77 3.61
C LYS A 12 -5.10 7.81 2.89
N ILE A 13 -5.11 7.96 1.57
CA ILE A 13 -6.33 7.95 0.75
C ILE A 13 -7.01 6.57 0.82
N ILE A 14 -6.27 5.49 0.64
CA ILE A 14 -6.83 4.12 0.69
C ILE A 14 -7.40 3.83 2.08
N ARG A 15 -6.68 4.19 3.15
CA ARG A 15 -7.17 4.04 4.52
C ARG A 15 -8.45 4.85 4.73
N ALA A 16 -8.53 6.06 4.20
CA ALA A 16 -9.71 6.92 4.35
C ALA A 16 -10.94 6.34 3.66
N PHE A 17 -10.73 5.80 2.46
CA PHE A 17 -11.75 5.05 1.73
C PHE A 17 -12.23 3.82 2.52
N LEU A 18 -11.31 3.01 3.04
CA LEU A 18 -11.63 1.76 3.74
C LEU A 18 -12.38 1.97 5.06
N TRP A 19 -12.01 2.99 5.84
CA TRP A 19 -12.45 3.07 7.25
C TRP A 19 -13.43 4.19 7.57
N SER A 20 -13.55 5.22 6.73
CA SER A 20 -14.33 6.42 7.08
C SER A 20 -15.36 6.82 6.02
N GLY A 21 -15.28 6.27 4.81
CA GLY A 21 -16.12 6.69 3.67
C GLY A 21 -15.98 8.18 3.34
N ARG A 22 -14.95 8.85 3.87
CA ARG A 22 -14.66 10.28 3.75
C ARG A 22 -13.26 10.44 3.16
N ARG A 23 -12.98 11.62 2.56
CA ARG A 23 -11.68 11.89 1.92
C ARG A 23 -10.51 11.98 2.90
N ASP A 24 -10.77 12.19 4.19
CA ASP A 24 -9.72 12.42 5.17
C ASP A 24 -9.97 11.63 6.46
N LEU A 25 -8.91 11.04 7.00
CA LEU A 25 -8.91 10.37 8.29
C LEU A 25 -8.32 11.30 9.34
N ARG A 26 -9.12 11.63 10.36
CA ARG A 26 -8.60 12.13 11.62
C ARG A 26 -8.16 10.93 12.45
N GLY A 27 -7.04 11.06 13.18
CA GLY A 27 -6.40 9.95 13.91
C GLY A 27 -7.39 9.18 14.80
N GLY A 28 -7.26 7.84 14.85
CA GLY A 28 -8.11 6.95 15.66
C GLY A 28 -9.07 6.06 14.86
N HIS A 29 -9.27 6.29 13.56
CA HIS A 29 -10.22 5.54 12.73
C HIS A 29 -9.69 4.28 12.03
N CYS A 30 -8.42 3.90 12.21
CA CYS A 30 -7.84 2.72 11.54
C CYS A 30 -7.54 1.62 12.58
N PRO A 31 -8.52 0.74 12.91
CA PRO A 31 -8.35 -0.28 13.95
C PRO A 31 -7.36 -1.39 13.56
N VAL A 32 -7.01 -1.50 12.27
CA VAL A 32 -6.15 -2.57 11.76
C VAL A 32 -4.80 -2.02 11.31
N ALA A 33 -3.71 -2.64 11.79
CA ALA A 33 -2.36 -2.35 11.34
C ALA A 33 -2.24 -2.57 9.83
N TRP A 34 -1.63 -1.61 9.13
CA TRP A 34 -1.52 -1.62 7.67
C TRP A 34 -0.81 -2.86 7.10
N GLU A 35 0.14 -3.41 7.85
CA GLU A 35 0.81 -4.66 7.52
C GLU A 35 -0.15 -5.85 7.44
N ARG A 36 -1.22 -5.87 8.25
CA ARG A 36 -2.25 -6.92 8.19
C ARG A 36 -3.21 -6.70 7.03
N VAL A 37 -3.54 -5.44 6.73
CA VAL A 37 -4.39 -5.08 5.58
C VAL A 37 -3.75 -5.52 4.27
N THR A 38 -2.43 -5.34 4.14
CA THR A 38 -1.69 -5.65 2.91
C THR A 38 -1.31 -7.12 2.74
N ARG A 39 -1.66 -7.99 3.71
CA ARG A 39 -1.45 -9.43 3.58
C ARG A 39 -2.39 -10.01 2.50
N PRO A 40 -1.95 -11.08 1.81
CA PRO A 40 -2.83 -11.85 0.95
C PRO A 40 -4.10 -12.33 1.66
N LEU A 41 -5.19 -12.46 0.92
CA LEU A 41 -6.49 -12.93 1.44
C LEU A 41 -6.38 -14.30 2.12
N HIS A 42 -5.62 -15.24 1.54
CA HIS A 42 -5.41 -16.57 2.11
C HIS A 42 -4.63 -16.56 3.44
N LEU A 43 -3.96 -15.47 3.79
CA LEU A 43 -3.27 -15.27 5.07
C LEU A 43 -4.07 -14.38 6.03
N GLY A 44 -5.38 -14.18 5.77
CA GLY A 44 -6.27 -13.38 6.62
C GLY A 44 -6.06 -11.87 6.50
N GLY A 45 -5.47 -11.40 5.40
CA GLY A 45 -5.40 -9.98 5.06
C GLY A 45 -6.54 -9.51 4.14
N LEU A 46 -6.52 -8.23 3.78
CA LEU A 46 -7.53 -7.64 2.89
C LEU A 46 -7.14 -7.76 1.40
N GLY A 47 -5.93 -8.26 1.09
CA GLY A 47 -5.44 -8.36 -0.28
C GLY A 47 -5.04 -7.02 -0.91
N VAL A 48 -4.96 -5.94 -0.14
CA VAL A 48 -4.47 -4.64 -0.62
C VAL A 48 -2.99 -4.77 -0.94
N LEU A 49 -2.56 -4.28 -2.11
CA LEU A 49 -1.15 -4.34 -2.49
C LEU A 49 -0.31 -3.42 -1.60
N ASN A 50 0.82 -3.95 -1.12
CA ASN A 50 1.85 -3.13 -0.49
C ASN A 50 2.59 -2.33 -1.58
N LEU A 51 2.40 -1.01 -1.61
CA LEU A 51 2.93 -0.13 -2.65
C LEU A 51 4.46 -0.08 -2.68
N GLU A 52 5.12 -0.24 -1.53
CA GLU A 52 6.59 -0.28 -1.47
C GLU A 52 7.13 -1.53 -2.15
N LYS A 53 6.57 -2.70 -1.81
CA LYS A 53 6.92 -3.97 -2.44
C LYS A 53 6.61 -3.98 -3.94
N LEU A 54 5.47 -3.41 -4.34
CA LEU A 54 5.09 -3.27 -5.74
C LEU A 54 6.09 -2.38 -6.50
N GLY A 55 6.49 -1.25 -5.89
CA GLY A 55 7.49 -0.34 -6.45
C GLY A 55 8.83 -1.03 -6.68
N TRP A 56 9.29 -1.85 -5.74
CA TRP A 56 10.50 -2.66 -5.92
C TRP A 56 10.36 -3.71 -7.01
N ALA A 57 9.24 -4.44 -7.05
CA ALA A 57 8.99 -5.45 -8.07
C ALA A 57 9.02 -4.84 -9.49
N LEU A 58 8.43 -3.65 -9.67
CA LEU A 58 8.46 -2.93 -10.93
C LEU A 58 9.88 -2.47 -11.30
N GLN A 59 10.66 -1.97 -10.34
CA GLN A 59 12.05 -1.58 -10.56
C GLN A 59 12.92 -2.78 -10.97
N LEU A 60 12.75 -3.92 -10.31
CA LEU A 60 13.45 -5.16 -10.65
C LEU A 60 13.05 -5.65 -12.06
N ARG A 61 11.75 -5.63 -12.37
CA ARG A 61 11.26 -5.99 -13.71
C ARG A 61 11.86 -5.10 -14.80
N TRP A 62 11.94 -3.80 -14.55
CA TRP A 62 12.54 -2.85 -15.47
C TRP A 62 14.04 -3.10 -15.68
N LEU A 63 14.77 -3.38 -14.60
CA LEU A 63 16.19 -3.74 -14.67
C LEU A 63 16.41 -5.02 -15.47
N TRP A 64 15.52 -6.01 -15.30
CA TRP A 64 15.58 -7.24 -16.09
C TRP A 64 15.33 -6.96 -17.58
N TYR A 65 14.29 -6.18 -17.90
CA TYR A 65 13.99 -5.81 -19.28
C TYR A 65 15.13 -5.04 -19.95
N LYS A 66 15.91 -4.25 -19.21
CA LYS A 66 17.10 -3.57 -19.75
C LYS A 66 18.28 -4.52 -20.05
N LYS A 67 18.31 -5.69 -19.41
CA LYS A 67 19.39 -6.67 -19.57
C LYS A 67 19.15 -7.61 -20.76
N THR A 68 17.88 -7.85 -21.10
CA THR A 68 17.43 -8.63 -22.26
C THR A 68 17.31 -7.75 -23.49
#